data_AF-A0A4Z0PD76-F1
#
_entry.id   AF-A0A4Z0PD76-F1
#
_cell.length_a   1.000
_cell.length_b   1.000
_cell.length_c   1.000
_cell.angle_alpha   90.00
_cell.angle_beta   90.00
_cell.angle_gamma   90.00
#
_symmetry.space_group_name_H-M   'P 1'
#
loop_
_entity.id
_entity.type
_entity.pdbx_description
1 polymer ?
#
loop_
_entity_poly.entity_id
_entity_poly.type
_entity_poly.pdbx_seq_one_letter_code
_entity_poly.pdbx_strand_id
1 'polypeptide(L)'
;MLNFIAVALLQFSSLTSSVATSQSYTELASSKQQASIVEHGTSGWGDGYLAAVEHGTSGWGDGYLAAAEHGTSGWGDGYLAAADHGTSGWGDGYLTVAFHGKSGWGESDLAVAEHGTSGWGDGYLAAADHGTSGWGDGYLAAVEHGTSGWGDGYLAAAEHGTSGWGDGYLTA
;
A
#
# COMPACT_ATOMS: atom_id res chain seq x y z
N MET A 1 17.08 2.37 8.49
CA MET A 1 15.97 1.36 8.47
C MET A 1 15.92 0.59 7.15
N LEU A 2 16.56 1.11 6.08
CA LEU A 2 16.88 0.47 4.80
C LEU A 2 17.10 -1.05 4.78
N ASN A 3 17.88 -1.64 5.69
CA ASN A 3 18.19 -3.08 5.62
C ASN A 3 16.96 -3.99 5.78
N PHE A 4 15.94 -3.60 6.54
CA PHE A 4 14.73 -4.42 6.69
C PHE A 4 13.82 -4.33 5.47
N ILE A 5 13.71 -3.14 4.87
CA ILE A 5 12.95 -2.89 3.66
C ILE A 5 13.58 -3.65 2.48
N ALA A 6 14.90 -3.49 2.32
CA ALA A 6 15.65 -4.18 1.28
C ALA A 6 15.54 -5.71 1.39
N VAL A 7 15.62 -6.28 2.59
CA VAL A 7 15.50 -7.75 2.78
C VAL A 7 14.10 -8.25 2.45
N ALA A 8 13.05 -7.55 2.89
CA ALA A 8 11.66 -7.93 2.59
C ALA A 8 11.35 -7.83 1.08
N LEU A 9 11.84 -6.77 0.43
CA LEU A 9 11.69 -6.57 -1.02
C LEU A 9 12.54 -7.55 -1.84
N LEU A 10 13.77 -7.89 -1.42
CA LEU A 10 14.60 -8.87 -2.12
C LEU A 10 13.94 -10.27 -2.17
N GLN A 11 13.27 -10.64 -1.08
CA GLN A 11 12.48 -11.87 -1.04
C GLN A 11 11.29 -11.81 -2.00
N PHE A 12 10.68 -10.63 -2.15
CA PHE A 12 9.60 -10.38 -3.11
C PHE A 12 10.07 -10.51 -4.57
N SER A 13 11.13 -9.83 -4.98
CA SER A 13 11.66 -9.90 -6.35
C SER A 13 12.12 -11.31 -6.74
N SER A 14 12.52 -12.13 -5.76
CA SER A 14 12.88 -13.53 -6.00
C SER A 14 11.68 -14.45 -6.28
N LEU A 15 10.45 -14.03 -5.93
CA LEU A 15 9.20 -14.76 -6.22
C LEU A 15 8.65 -14.47 -7.62
N THR A 16 8.96 -13.31 -8.23
CA THR A 16 8.43 -12.91 -9.55
C THR A 16 9.22 -13.48 -10.74
N SER A 17 10.39 -14.09 -10.50
CA SER A 17 11.33 -14.51 -11.55
C SER A 17 11.01 -15.82 -12.29
N SER A 18 9.75 -16.28 -12.35
CA SER A 18 9.36 -17.43 -13.20
C SER A 18 8.06 -17.19 -13.96
N VAL A 19 8.11 -16.36 -15.01
CA VAL A 19 6.97 -16.11 -15.92
C VAL A 19 6.97 -17.13 -17.06
N ALA A 20 5.96 -18.01 -17.05
CA ALA A 20 5.40 -18.63 -18.25
C ALA A 20 4.11 -17.86 -18.58
N THR A 21 4.09 -17.22 -19.75
CA THR A 21 3.03 -16.32 -20.22
C THR A 21 1.70 -17.07 -20.38
N SER A 22 0.63 -16.57 -19.75
CA SER A 22 -0.75 -17.05 -19.94
C SER A 22 -1.71 -15.88 -19.78
N GLN A 23 -2.06 -15.24 -20.89
CA GLN A 23 -3.11 -14.22 -20.95
C GLN A 23 -4.48 -14.86 -20.67
N SER A 24 -5.13 -14.46 -19.58
CA SER A 24 -6.54 -14.76 -19.36
C SER A 24 -7.20 -13.66 -18.52
N TYR A 25 -8.07 -12.88 -19.16
CA TYR A 25 -9.02 -11.99 -18.48
C TYR A 25 -10.13 -12.86 -17.89
N THR A 26 -10.15 -13.03 -16.57
CA THR A 26 -11.25 -13.72 -15.87
C THR A 26 -11.97 -12.76 -14.93
N GLU A 27 -13.17 -12.34 -15.36
CA GLU A 27 -14.20 -11.79 -14.47
C GLU A 27 -14.74 -12.97 -13.64
N LEU A 28 -14.25 -13.14 -12.41
CA LEU A 28 -14.63 -14.26 -11.53
C LEU A 28 -15.48 -13.75 -10.37
N ALA A 29 -16.79 -13.95 -10.49
CA ALA A 29 -17.75 -13.73 -9.42
C ALA A 29 -17.85 -14.96 -8.49
N SER A 30 -17.65 -14.70 -7.19
CA SER A 30 -18.13 -15.42 -6.01
C SER A 30 -17.66 -16.86 -5.74
N SER A 31 -17.25 -17.06 -4.49
CA SER A 31 -16.89 -18.28 -3.76
C SER A 31 -15.45 -18.79 -3.90
N LYS A 32 -14.63 -18.41 -2.90
CA LYS A 32 -13.39 -19.06 -2.44
C LYS A 32 -12.56 -19.74 -3.54
N GLN A 33 -11.76 -18.99 -4.29
CA GLN A 33 -10.72 -19.57 -5.14
C GLN A 33 -9.34 -19.01 -4.85
N GLN A 34 -8.44 -19.94 -4.53
CA GLN A 34 -7.01 -19.78 -4.37
C GLN A 34 -6.41 -19.74 -5.79
N ALA A 35 -6.10 -18.54 -6.30
CA ALA A 35 -5.55 -18.36 -7.64
C ALA A 35 -4.01 -18.46 -7.65
N SER A 36 -3.50 -19.27 -8.58
CA SER A 36 -2.12 -19.30 -9.08
C SER A 36 -1.69 -17.95 -9.64
N ILE A 37 -0.38 -17.69 -9.74
CA ILE A 37 0.18 -16.43 -10.29
C ILE A 37 -0.55 -16.05 -11.59
N VAL A 38 -1.21 -14.88 -11.61
CA VAL A 38 -1.92 -14.34 -12.80
C VAL A 38 -1.34 -12.98 -13.16
N GLU A 39 -1.24 -12.68 -14.45
CA GLU A 39 -0.82 -11.35 -14.95
C GLU A 39 -1.77 -10.24 -14.44
N HIS A 40 -3.09 -10.49 -14.48
CA HIS A 40 -4.11 -9.55 -14.01
C HIS A 40 -5.17 -10.26 -13.17
N GLY A 41 -5.60 -9.68 -12.04
CA GLY A 41 -6.66 -10.26 -11.20
C GLY A 41 -7.47 -9.25 -10.40
N THR A 42 -8.79 -9.48 -10.32
CA THR A 42 -9.73 -8.73 -9.46
C THR A 42 -10.63 -9.69 -8.69
N SER A 43 -10.83 -9.47 -7.38
CA SER A 43 -11.58 -10.39 -6.51
C SER A 43 -13.11 -10.22 -6.48
N GLY A 44 -13.72 -9.43 -7.37
CA GLY A 44 -15.18 -9.39 -7.55
C GLY A 44 -15.95 -8.67 -6.44
N TRP A 45 -17.08 -9.24 -5.98
CA TRP A 45 -17.90 -8.69 -4.88
C TRP A 45 -17.87 -9.62 -3.67
N GLY A 46 -17.87 -9.03 -2.47
CA GLY A 46 -17.73 -9.72 -1.18
C GLY A 46 -16.29 -10.14 -0.90
N ASP A 47 -16.14 -11.07 0.04
CA ASP A 47 -14.83 -11.52 0.52
C ASP A 47 -13.99 -12.13 -0.61
N GLY A 48 -12.78 -11.59 -0.81
CA GLY A 48 -11.90 -11.96 -1.90
C GLY A 48 -10.45 -12.17 -1.47
N TYR A 49 -9.77 -13.14 -2.10
CA TYR A 49 -8.35 -13.40 -1.87
C TYR A 49 -7.60 -13.58 -3.20
N LEU A 50 -6.51 -12.85 -3.37
CA LEU A 50 -5.55 -13.00 -4.46
C LEU A 50 -4.18 -13.33 -3.87
N ALA A 51 -3.56 -14.44 -4.32
CA ALA A 51 -2.29 -14.91 -3.76
C ALA A 51 -1.11 -14.07 -4.29
N ALA A 52 -0.85 -14.15 -5.60
CA ALA A 52 0.21 -13.40 -6.25
C ALA A 52 -0.28 -13.03 -7.65
N VAL A 53 -0.15 -11.77 -8.03
CA VAL A 53 -0.53 -11.27 -9.36
C VAL A 53 0.43 -10.18 -9.79
N GLU A 54 0.70 -10.03 -11.08
CA GLU A 54 1.53 -8.91 -11.54
C GLU A 54 0.77 -7.59 -11.32
N HIS A 55 -0.50 -7.55 -11.75
CA HIS A 55 -1.42 -6.45 -11.51
C HIS A 55 -2.69 -6.92 -10.81
N GLY A 56 -2.88 -6.51 -9.55
CA GLY A 56 -3.97 -6.98 -8.70
C GLY A 56 -4.81 -5.88 -8.11
N THR A 57 -6.12 -6.06 -8.11
CA THR A 57 -7.03 -5.20 -7.35
C THR A 57 -7.97 -6.05 -6.50
N SER A 58 -8.07 -5.81 -5.19
CA SER A 58 -9.19 -6.43 -4.46
C SER A 58 -10.52 -5.81 -4.91
N GLY A 59 -11.60 -6.56 -4.77
CA GLY A 59 -12.93 -6.21 -5.26
C GLY A 59 -13.69 -5.24 -4.35
N TRP A 60 -15.02 -5.33 -4.37
CA TRP A 60 -15.90 -4.66 -3.41
C TRP A 60 -16.10 -5.55 -2.18
N GLY A 61 -16.03 -5.00 -0.98
CA GLY A 61 -16.07 -5.73 0.29
C GLY A 61 -14.67 -6.13 0.77
N ASP A 62 -14.61 -7.11 1.66
CA ASP A 62 -13.38 -7.48 2.36
C ASP A 62 -12.39 -8.17 1.40
N GLY A 63 -11.21 -7.59 1.21
CA GLY A 63 -10.26 -8.05 0.21
C GLY A 63 -8.88 -8.29 0.78
N TYR A 64 -8.24 -9.39 0.38
CA TYR A 64 -6.83 -9.64 0.67
C TYR A 64 -6.04 -9.91 -0.61
N LEU A 65 -4.95 -9.18 -0.79
CA LEU A 65 -3.97 -9.40 -1.85
C LEU A 65 -2.61 -9.67 -1.19
N ALA A 66 -2.07 -10.88 -1.33
CA ALA A 66 -0.83 -11.24 -0.66
C ALA A 66 0.38 -10.56 -1.28
N ALA A 67 0.45 -10.56 -2.61
CA ALA A 67 1.61 -10.07 -3.35
C ALA A 67 1.19 -9.50 -4.71
N ALA A 68 1.70 -8.33 -5.08
CA ALA A 68 1.63 -7.87 -6.46
C ALA A 68 2.78 -6.97 -6.89
N GLU A 69 3.17 -6.95 -8.17
CA GLU A 69 4.07 -5.89 -8.64
C GLU A 69 3.34 -4.54 -8.56
N HIS A 70 2.09 -4.52 -9.03
CA HIS A 70 1.16 -3.41 -8.88
C HIS A 70 -0.12 -3.87 -8.19
N GLY A 71 -0.24 -3.58 -6.89
CA GLY A 71 -1.37 -3.98 -6.06
C GLY A 71 -2.22 -2.79 -5.64
N THR A 72 -3.54 -2.91 -5.72
CA THR A 72 -4.48 -1.97 -5.13
C THR A 72 -5.50 -2.70 -4.27
N SER A 73 -5.80 -2.26 -3.05
CA SER A 73 -7.05 -2.72 -2.42
C SER A 73 -8.24 -2.01 -3.08
N GLY A 74 -9.40 -2.66 -3.09
CA GLY A 74 -10.60 -2.21 -3.76
C GLY A 74 -11.47 -1.29 -2.90
N TRP A 75 -12.77 -1.54 -2.90
CA TRP A 75 -13.73 -0.77 -2.11
C TRP A 75 -14.13 -1.54 -0.85
N GLY A 76 -14.13 -0.92 0.32
CA GLY A 76 -14.36 -1.57 1.61
C GLY A 76 -13.05 -1.88 2.32
N ASP A 77 -13.04 -2.95 3.12
CA ASP A 77 -11.90 -3.30 3.96
C ASP A 77 -10.87 -4.09 3.14
N GLY A 78 -9.63 -3.60 3.07
CA GLY A 78 -8.66 -4.12 2.12
C GLY A 78 -7.27 -4.28 2.72
N TYR A 79 -6.68 -5.46 2.54
CA TYR A 79 -5.30 -5.74 2.96
C TYR A 79 -4.42 -6.09 1.76
N LEU A 80 -3.29 -5.40 1.64
CA LEU A 80 -2.21 -5.69 0.69
C LEU A 80 -0.93 -6.00 1.48
N ALA A 81 -0.46 -7.24 1.42
CA ALA A 81 0.70 -7.63 2.22
C ALA A 81 2.00 -7.05 1.64
N ALA A 82 2.23 -7.21 0.33
CA ALA A 82 3.43 -6.72 -0.31
C ALA A 82 3.16 -6.27 -1.75
N ALA A 83 3.75 -5.14 -2.14
CA ALA A 83 3.84 -4.77 -3.55
C ALA A 83 5.03 -3.90 -3.91
N ASP A 84 5.52 -3.96 -5.15
CA ASP A 84 6.48 -2.95 -5.62
C ASP A 84 5.80 -1.57 -5.70
N HIS A 85 4.57 -1.54 -6.22
CA HIS A 85 3.69 -0.39 -6.24
C HIS A 85 2.35 -0.74 -5.60
N GLY A 86 2.21 -0.41 -4.32
CA GLY A 86 1.02 -0.69 -3.53
C GLY A 86 0.17 0.56 -3.32
N THR A 87 -1.14 0.45 -3.46
CA THR A 87 -2.10 1.50 -3.09
C THR A 87 -3.22 0.92 -2.25
N SER A 88 -3.54 1.50 -1.09
CA SER A 88 -4.83 1.16 -0.47
C SER A 88 -5.98 1.79 -1.28
N GLY A 89 -7.15 1.16 -1.26
CA GLY A 89 -8.30 1.52 -2.06
C GLY A 89 -9.19 2.59 -1.43
N TRP A 90 -10.50 2.38 -1.54
CA TRP A 90 -11.52 3.21 -0.92
C TRP A 90 -12.09 2.50 0.32
N GLY A 91 -12.10 3.15 1.47
CA GLY A 91 -12.50 2.54 2.75
C GLY A 91 -11.29 2.26 3.63
N ASP A 92 -11.37 1.19 4.42
CA ASP A 92 -10.35 0.87 5.42
C ASP A 92 -9.25 0.02 4.78
N GLY A 93 -8.02 0.55 4.74
CA GLY A 93 -6.93 -0.02 3.97
C GLY A 93 -5.69 -0.33 4.80
N TYR A 94 -5.08 -1.49 4.58
CA TYR A 94 -3.78 -1.81 5.18
C TYR A 94 -2.79 -2.27 4.12
N LEU A 95 -1.67 -1.56 3.98
CA LEU A 95 -0.53 -1.93 3.14
C LEU A 95 0.67 -2.21 4.03
N THR A 96 1.17 -3.45 4.05
CA THR A 96 2.25 -3.80 4.98
C THR A 96 3.61 -3.35 4.47
N VAL A 97 3.94 -3.69 3.23
CA VAL A 97 5.24 -3.36 2.63
C VAL A 97 5.04 -2.91 1.19
N ALA A 98 5.66 -1.80 0.81
CA ALA A 98 5.83 -1.48 -0.59
C ALA A 98 7.15 -0.80 -0.93
N PHE A 99 7.59 -0.86 -2.19
CA PHE A 99 8.64 0.08 -2.62
C PHE A 99 8.01 1.48 -2.75
N HIS A 100 6.95 1.59 -3.55
CA HIS A 100 6.12 2.78 -3.64
C HIS A 100 4.75 2.49 -3.03
N GLY A 101 4.56 2.90 -1.78
CA GLY A 101 3.29 2.74 -1.07
C GLY A 101 2.48 4.03 -1.05
N LYS A 102 1.20 3.93 -1.35
CA LYS A 102 0.24 5.01 -1.17
C LYS A 102 -0.94 4.53 -0.35
N SER A 103 -1.44 5.33 0.57
CA SER A 103 -2.83 5.13 0.96
C SER A 103 -3.80 5.77 -0.04
N GLY A 104 -4.99 5.21 -0.13
CA GLY A 104 -6.08 5.66 -0.98
C GLY A 104 -7.01 6.60 -0.24
N TRP A 105 -8.31 6.36 -0.35
CA TRP A 105 -9.36 7.20 0.22
C TRP A 105 -9.97 6.54 1.45
N GLY A 106 -10.04 7.25 2.57
CA GLY A 106 -10.60 6.71 3.82
C GLY A 106 -9.52 6.52 4.88
N GLU A 107 -9.75 5.59 5.79
CA GLU A 107 -8.80 5.24 6.85
C GLU A 107 -7.77 4.27 6.28
N SER A 108 -6.48 4.57 6.40
CA SER A 108 -5.48 3.69 5.82
C SER A 108 -4.10 3.73 6.47
N ASP A 109 -3.54 2.55 6.63
CA ASP A 109 -2.24 2.35 7.23
C ASP A 109 -1.24 1.78 6.21
N LEU A 110 -0.07 2.41 6.15
CA LEU A 110 1.10 1.94 5.43
C LEU A 110 2.20 1.65 6.46
N ALA A 111 2.52 0.38 6.68
CA ALA A 111 3.49 0.03 7.70
C ALA A 111 4.93 0.39 7.25
N VAL A 112 5.33 0.01 6.04
CA VAL A 112 6.69 0.24 5.55
C VAL A 112 6.69 0.57 4.06
N ALA A 113 7.40 1.63 3.66
CA ALA A 113 7.72 1.88 2.27
C ALA A 113 9.12 2.48 2.03
N GLU A 114 9.68 2.36 0.83
CA GLU A 114 10.82 3.22 0.46
C GLU A 114 10.32 4.63 0.17
N HIS A 115 9.29 4.74 -0.67
CA HIS A 115 8.53 5.95 -0.93
C HIS A 115 7.08 5.75 -0.48
N GLY A 116 6.74 6.33 0.67
CA GLY A 116 5.40 6.29 1.25
C GLY A 116 4.66 7.63 1.08
N THR A 117 3.38 7.57 0.75
CA THR A 117 2.52 8.76 0.79
C THR A 117 1.19 8.40 1.43
N SER A 118 0.77 9.13 2.46
CA SER A 118 -0.62 8.97 2.90
C SER A 118 -1.59 9.57 1.87
N GLY A 119 -2.80 9.04 1.79
CA GLY A 119 -3.79 9.35 0.77
C GLY A 119 -4.73 10.47 1.16
N TRP A 120 -6.00 10.31 0.83
CA TRP A 120 -7.08 11.22 1.20
C TRP A 120 -7.84 10.67 2.40
N GLY A 121 -8.00 11.45 3.46
CA GLY A 121 -8.61 11.01 4.71
C GLY A 121 -7.56 10.74 5.78
N ASP A 122 -7.83 9.77 6.64
CA ASP A 122 -7.01 9.50 7.81
C ASP A 122 -5.94 8.46 7.45
N GLY A 123 -4.67 8.84 7.58
CA GLY A 123 -3.58 8.02 7.08
C GLY A 123 -2.43 7.88 8.08
N TYR A 124 -1.92 6.67 8.24
CA TYR A 124 -0.71 6.40 9.01
C TYR A 124 0.39 5.82 8.12
N LEU A 125 1.59 6.38 8.20
CA LEU A 125 2.82 5.81 7.64
C LEU A 125 3.81 5.54 8.76
N ALA A 126 4.07 4.27 9.06
CA ALA A 126 4.95 3.91 10.17
C ALA A 126 6.42 4.19 9.83
N ALA A 127 6.87 3.76 8.65
CA ALA A 127 8.27 3.88 8.26
C ALA A 127 8.42 4.16 6.77
N ALA A 128 9.22 5.17 6.41
CA ALA A 128 9.73 5.28 5.04
C ALA A 128 11.08 5.99 4.91
N ASP A 129 11.82 5.71 3.84
CA ASP A 129 12.99 6.54 3.54
C ASP A 129 12.53 7.93 3.05
N HIS A 130 11.48 7.97 2.22
CA HIS A 130 10.80 9.19 1.82
C HIS A 130 9.30 9.10 2.12
N GLY A 131 8.82 9.92 3.05
CA GLY A 131 7.43 9.95 3.46
C GLY A 131 6.78 11.31 3.24
N THR A 132 5.57 11.31 2.69
CA THR A 132 4.73 12.51 2.60
C THR A 132 3.38 12.21 3.22
N SER A 133 2.85 13.07 4.10
CA SER A 133 1.43 12.93 4.43
C SER A 133 0.57 13.53 3.31
N GLY A 134 -0.62 12.97 3.10
CA GLY A 134 -1.50 13.30 2.00
C GLY A 134 -2.43 14.45 2.30
N TRP A 135 -3.70 14.28 1.93
CA TRP A 135 -4.78 15.24 2.15
C TRP A 135 -5.66 14.76 3.30
N GLY A 136 -5.78 15.56 4.36
CA GLY A 136 -6.53 15.18 5.57
C GLY A 136 -5.59 14.94 6.75
N ASP A 137 -5.97 14.03 7.64
CA ASP A 137 -5.26 13.79 8.88
C ASP A 137 -4.20 12.72 8.65
N GLY A 138 -2.92 13.10 8.74
CA GLY A 138 -1.82 12.24 8.37
C GLY A 138 -0.76 12.12 9.45
N TYR A 139 -0.39 10.90 9.82
CA TYR A 139 0.69 10.63 10.76
C TYR A 139 1.86 9.91 10.10
N LEU A 140 3.06 10.47 10.24
CA LEU A 140 4.33 9.89 9.80
C LEU A 140 5.18 9.58 11.04
N ALA A 141 5.42 8.30 11.34
CA ALA A 141 6.12 7.92 12.57
C ALA A 141 7.64 8.06 12.48
N ALA A 142 8.25 7.47 11.45
CA ALA A 142 9.69 7.51 11.26
C ALA A 142 10.03 7.60 9.78
N VAL A 143 10.60 8.73 9.36
CA VAL A 143 11.03 8.90 7.97
C VAL A 143 12.42 9.50 7.88
N GLU A 144 13.20 9.17 6.86
CA GLU A 144 14.48 9.86 6.65
C GLU A 144 14.21 11.26 6.09
N HIS A 145 13.39 11.33 5.04
CA HIS A 145 12.93 12.57 4.44
C HIS A 145 11.40 12.68 4.52
N GLY A 146 10.93 13.58 5.37
CA GLY A 146 9.51 13.77 5.67
C GLY A 146 8.96 15.09 5.18
N THR A 147 7.77 15.08 4.61
CA THR A 147 7.00 16.30 4.31
C THR A 147 5.59 16.14 4.86
N SER A 148 5.15 17.07 5.71
CA SER A 148 3.72 17.10 6.05
C SER A 148 2.92 17.54 4.81
N GLY A 149 1.73 17.00 4.66
CA GLY A 149 0.85 17.18 3.50
C GLY A 149 -0.04 18.40 3.56
N TRP A 150 -1.23 18.23 3.00
CA TRP A 150 -2.32 19.19 3.08
C TRP A 150 -3.31 18.78 4.17
N GLY A 151 -3.56 19.64 5.16
CA GLY A 151 -4.40 19.30 6.32
C GLY A 151 -3.58 19.09 7.60
N ASP A 152 -4.10 18.28 8.51
CA ASP A 152 -3.53 18.08 9.84
C ASP A 152 -2.48 16.98 9.79
N GLY A 153 -1.22 17.39 9.63
CA GLY A 153 -0.09 16.47 9.50
C GLY A 153 0.71 16.38 10.80
N TYR A 154 1.04 15.19 11.25
CA TYR A 154 2.01 14.97 12.32
C TYR A 154 3.20 14.16 11.81
N LEU A 155 4.40 14.70 11.99
CA LEU A 155 5.65 14.07 11.64
C LEU A 155 6.48 13.87 12.91
N ALA A 156 6.51 12.62 13.40
CA ALA A 156 7.04 12.26 14.72
C ALA A 156 8.57 12.24 14.77
N ALA A 157 9.20 11.72 13.72
CA ALA A 157 10.65 11.69 13.58
C ALA A 157 11.03 11.79 12.10
N ALA A 158 11.83 12.82 11.77
CA ALA A 158 12.47 12.96 10.47
C ALA A 158 13.92 13.41 10.59
N GLU A 159 14.83 12.81 9.82
CA GLU A 159 16.19 13.37 9.68
C GLU A 159 16.13 14.71 8.92
N HIS A 160 15.26 14.76 7.92
CA HIS A 160 15.00 15.94 7.10
C HIS A 160 13.49 16.15 6.94
N GLY A 161 12.91 16.99 7.80
CA GLY A 161 11.49 17.33 7.78
C GLY A 161 11.19 18.69 7.15
N THR A 162 10.11 18.78 6.38
CA THR A 162 9.51 20.05 5.97
C THR A 162 8.01 20.09 6.28
N SER A 163 7.50 21.28 6.58
CA SER A 163 6.07 21.50 6.72
C SER A 163 5.44 21.75 5.35
N GLY A 164 4.39 21.01 5.00
CA GLY A 164 3.50 21.33 3.90
C GLY A 164 2.45 22.37 4.25
N TRP A 165 1.30 22.25 3.61
CA TRP A 165 0.26 23.27 3.58
C TRP A 165 -0.90 22.89 4.48
N GLY A 166 -0.85 23.26 5.76
CA GLY A 166 -1.87 22.94 6.74
C GLY A 166 -1.33 23.07 8.15
N ASP A 167 -2.07 22.58 9.14
CA ASP A 167 -1.65 22.59 10.54
C ASP A 167 -0.71 21.39 10.78
N GLY A 168 0.52 21.53 10.28
CA GLY A 168 1.58 20.54 10.38
C GLY A 168 2.41 20.67 11.65
N TYR A 169 2.58 19.57 12.39
CA TYR A 169 3.49 19.46 13.52
C TYR A 169 4.70 18.61 13.14
N LEU A 170 5.89 19.21 13.21
CA LEU A 170 7.16 18.52 13.03
C LEU A 170 7.87 18.41 14.38
N THR A 171 8.07 17.18 14.85
CA THR A 171 9.00 16.90 15.94
C THR A 171 10.30 16.36 15.34
N ALA A 172 11.38 17.12 15.51
CA ALA A 172 12.73 16.77 15.08
C ALA A 172 13.55 16.23 16.27
#